data_AF-A0A9X9XA91-F1
#
_entry.id   AF-A0A9X9XA91-F1
#
_cell.length_a   1.000
_cell.length_b   1.000
_cell.length_c   1.000
_cell.angle_alpha   90.00
_cell.angle_beta   90.00
_cell.angle_gamma   90.00
#
_symmetry.space_group_name_H-M   'P 1'
#
loop_
_entity.id
_entity.type
_entity.pdbx_description
1 polymer ?
#
loop_
_entity_poly.entity_id
_entity_poly.type
_entity_poly.pdbx_seq_one_letter_code
_entity_poly.pdbx_strand_id
1 'polypeptide(L)'
;MTTSKRTQTAALARALAEMAEGGLAERIRLEQAARVIVMARRAAELAAAGGLRLPPVSDPSVQAVTEIARHWDATAVTAVEYAETLPESALDRLLRAAPAWAAAFAGSTAPHRLAA
;
A
#
# COMPACT_ATOMS: atom_id res chain seq x y z
N MET A 1 -17.92 -30.00 27.49
CA MET A 1 -16.60 -30.01 26.82
C MET A 1 -16.68 -30.25 25.29
N THR A 2 -17.86 -30.35 24.69
CA THR A 2 -18.08 -30.65 23.25
C THR A 2 -18.32 -29.40 22.38
N THR A 3 -18.80 -28.31 22.98
CA THR A 3 -19.04 -27.01 22.32
C THR A 3 -17.76 -26.37 21.79
N SER A 4 -16.65 -26.51 22.54
CA SER A 4 -15.34 -25.99 22.14
C SER A 4 -14.80 -26.64 20.87
N LYS A 5 -14.90 -27.97 20.76
CA LYS A 5 -14.47 -28.71 19.55
C LYS A 5 -15.29 -28.32 18.32
N ARG A 6 -16.61 -28.13 18.47
CA ARG A 6 -17.49 -27.73 17.36
C ARG A 6 -17.17 -26.32 16.86
N THR A 7 -16.93 -25.37 17.77
CA THR A 7 -16.50 -24.01 17.42
C THR A 7 -15.12 -24.01 16.75
N GLN A 8 -14.19 -24.83 17.24
CA GLN A 8 -12.86 -24.99 16.64
C GLN A 8 -12.92 -25.57 15.22
N THR A 9 -13.76 -26.58 14.99
CA THR A 9 -13.98 -27.15 13.65
C THR A 9 -14.61 -26.14 12.69
N ALA A 10 -15.59 -25.35 13.15
CA ALA A 10 -16.21 -24.31 12.33
C ALA A 10 -15.24 -23.18 11.97
N ALA A 11 -14.41 -22.74 12.93
CA ALA A 11 -13.37 -21.73 12.68
C ALA A 11 -12.33 -22.25 11.67
N LEU A 12 -11.90 -23.51 11.79
CA LEU A 12 -10.98 -24.13 10.85
C LEU A 12 -11.58 -24.24 9.44
N ALA A 13 -12.83 -24.70 9.32
CA ALA A 13 -13.51 -24.82 8.03
C ALA A 13 -13.65 -23.45 7.33
N ARG A 14 -13.95 -22.39 8.09
CA ARG A 14 -14.01 -21.02 7.56
C ARG A 14 -12.66 -20.53 7.07
N ALA A 15 -11.60 -20.72 7.85
CA ALA A 15 -10.25 -20.34 7.44
C ALA A 15 -9.79 -21.12 6.19
N LEU A 16 -10.13 -22.41 6.09
CA LEU A 16 -9.83 -23.23 4.91
C LEU A 16 -10.60 -22.76 3.67
N ALA A 17 -11.87 -22.37 3.81
CA ALA A 17 -12.67 -21.80 2.72
C ALA A 17 -12.10 -20.46 2.24
N GLU A 18 -11.74 -19.55 3.15
CA GLU A 18 -11.11 -18.27 2.81
C GLU A 18 -9.76 -18.44 2.09
N MET A 19 -9.00 -19.49 2.43
CA MET A 19 -7.77 -19.84 1.72
C MET A 19 -8.05 -20.48 0.35
N ALA A 20 -9.05 -21.35 0.24
CA ALA A 20 -9.40 -22.02 -1.01
C ALA A 20 -10.02 -21.08 -2.06
N GLU A 21 -10.78 -20.08 -1.62
CA GLU A 21 -11.42 -19.07 -2.48
C GLU A 21 -10.45 -17.94 -2.88
N GLY A 22 -9.24 -17.90 -2.31
CA GLY A 22 -8.26 -16.85 -2.58
C GLY A 22 -8.56 -15.51 -1.88
N GLY A 23 -9.63 -15.43 -1.08
CA GLY A 23 -10.05 -14.20 -0.39
C GLY A 23 -8.98 -13.64 0.55
N LEU A 24 -8.16 -14.51 1.16
CA LEU A 24 -7.03 -14.06 1.98
C LEU A 24 -5.94 -13.36 1.14
N ALA A 25 -5.62 -13.90 -0.04
CA ALA A 25 -4.60 -13.33 -0.92
C ALA A 25 -5.03 -11.96 -1.46
N GLU A 26 -6.30 -11.84 -1.87
CA GLU A 26 -6.84 -10.56 -2.33
C GLU A 26 -6.90 -9.52 -1.20
N ARG A 27 -7.27 -9.93 0.00
CA ARG A 27 -7.26 -9.02 1.15
C ARG A 27 -5.85 -8.53 1.48
N ILE A 28 -4.85 -9.42 1.44
CA ILE A 28 -3.44 -9.02 1.62
C ILE A 28 -3.01 -8.03 0.53
N ARG A 29 -3.42 -8.26 -0.73
CA ARG A 29 -3.12 -7.37 -1.86
C ARG A 29 -3.70 -5.96 -1.64
N LEU A 30 -4.96 -5.86 -1.23
CA LEU A 30 -5.62 -4.59 -0.93
C LEU A 30 -4.97 -3.86 0.25
N GLU A 31 -4.64 -4.59 1.32
CA GLU A 31 -3.92 -4.03 2.48
C GLU A 31 -2.53 -3.50 2.10
N GLN A 32 -1.80 -4.21 1.24
CA GLN A 32 -0.52 -3.75 0.70
C GLN A 32 -0.69 -2.47 -0.12
N ALA A 33 -1.69 -2.42 -1.01
CA ALA A 33 -1.98 -1.24 -1.81
C ALA A 33 -2.33 -0.02 -0.94
N ALA A 34 -3.20 -0.22 0.06
CA ALA A 34 -3.58 0.81 1.02
C ALA A 34 -2.36 1.39 1.75
N ARG A 35 -1.43 0.54 2.20
CA ARG A 35 -0.18 1.01 2.85
C ARG A 35 0.68 1.86 1.93
N VAL A 36 0.83 1.47 0.67
CA VAL A 36 1.57 2.26 -0.33
C VAL A 36 0.91 3.63 -0.52
N ILE A 37 -0.41 3.67 -0.68
CA ILE A 37 -1.19 4.91 -0.86
C ILE A 37 -1.00 5.85 0.34
N VAL A 38 -1.10 5.32 1.56
CA VAL A 38 -0.90 6.11 2.79
C VAL A 38 0.52 6.68 2.86
N MET A 39 1.54 5.86 2.58
CA MET A 39 2.93 6.32 2.63
C MET A 39 3.22 7.37 1.55
N ALA A 40 2.69 7.19 0.34
CA ALA A 40 2.80 8.16 -0.74
C ALA A 40 2.17 9.51 -0.37
N ARG A 41 0.98 9.48 0.24
CA ARG A 41 0.31 10.70 0.69
C ARG A 41 1.11 11.43 1.78
N ARG A 42 1.58 10.69 2.78
CA ARG A 42 2.43 11.25 3.85
C ARG A 42 3.74 11.83 3.31
N ALA A 43 4.36 11.16 2.33
CA ALA A 43 5.57 11.68 1.69
C ALA A 43 5.30 13.02 0.98
N ALA A 44 4.16 13.14 0.29
CA ALA A 44 3.75 14.39 -0.36
C ALA A 44 3.47 15.51 0.66
N GLU A 45 2.81 15.20 1.76
CA GLU A 45 2.55 16.16 2.85
C GLU A 45 3.84 16.64 3.51
N LEU A 46 4.77 15.72 3.82
CA LEU A 46 6.09 16.06 4.35
C LEU A 46 6.90 16.92 3.37
N ALA A 47 6.82 16.64 2.08
CA ALA A 47 7.49 17.43 1.06
C ALA A 47 6.90 18.84 0.92
N ALA A 48 5.57 18.98 1.01
CA ALA A 48 4.91 20.29 1.03
C ALA A 48 5.32 21.10 2.27
N ALA A 49 5.58 20.44 3.39
CA ALA A 49 6.14 21.05 4.60
C ALA A 49 7.67 21.25 4.57
N GLY A 50 8.35 20.89 3.48
CA GLY A 50 9.80 21.01 3.34
C GLY A 50 10.63 19.96 4.12
N GLY A 51 9.99 18.98 4.73
CA GLY A 51 10.65 17.93 5.54
C GLY A 51 11.22 16.77 4.72
N LEU A 52 10.92 16.69 3.43
CA LEU A 52 11.38 15.62 2.53
C LEU A 52 11.50 16.13 1.10
N ARG A 53 12.50 15.67 0.36
CA ARG A 53 12.55 15.86 -1.09
C ARG A 53 11.92 14.65 -1.79
N LEU A 54 10.89 14.89 -2.59
CA LEU A 54 10.31 13.83 -3.42
C LEU A 54 11.28 13.46 -4.57
N PRO A 55 11.34 12.17 -4.94
CA PRO A 55 11.99 11.75 -6.17
C PRO A 55 11.36 12.43 -7.39
N PRO A 56 12.12 12.61 -8.48
CA PRO A 56 11.61 13.24 -9.68
C PRO A 56 10.49 12.40 -10.32
N VAL A 57 9.41 13.06 -10.71
CA VAL A 57 8.25 12.44 -11.39
C VAL A 57 8.53 11.96 -12.81
N SER A 58 9.75 12.18 -13.32
CA SER A 58 10.20 11.60 -14.59
C SER A 58 10.37 10.08 -14.54
N ASP A 59 10.45 9.49 -13.34
CA ASP A 59 10.39 8.04 -13.16
C ASP A 59 8.92 7.56 -13.24
N PRO A 60 8.57 6.69 -14.19
CA PRO A 60 7.20 6.18 -14.34
C PRO A 60 6.64 5.50 -13.09
N SER A 61 7.49 4.89 -12.27
CA SER A 61 7.08 4.24 -11.02
C SER A 61 6.68 5.29 -9.98
N VAL A 62 7.45 6.37 -9.88
CA VAL A 62 7.16 7.49 -8.99
C VAL A 62 5.88 8.19 -9.44
N GLN A 63 5.71 8.40 -10.74
CA GLN A 63 4.51 8.96 -11.33
C GLN A 63 3.28 8.11 -10.99
N ALA A 64 3.32 6.79 -11.24
CA ALA A 64 2.18 5.92 -11.01
C ALA A 64 1.69 5.92 -9.55
N VAL A 65 2.61 5.82 -8.59
CA VAL A 65 2.27 5.84 -7.16
C VAL A 65 1.71 7.21 -6.76
N THR A 66 2.35 8.30 -7.21
CA THR A 66 1.91 9.67 -6.88
C THR A 66 0.54 9.97 -7.47
N GLU A 67 0.29 9.58 -8.72
CA GLU A 67 -0.99 9.77 -9.40
C GLU A 67 -2.14 8.99 -8.77
N ILE A 68 -1.90 7.77 -8.32
CA ILE A 68 -2.95 6.98 -7.67
C ILE A 68 -3.23 7.55 -6.27
N ALA A 69 -2.19 7.87 -5.50
CA ALA A 69 -2.34 8.37 -4.14
C ALA A 69 -2.94 9.78 -4.05
N ARG A 70 -2.74 10.65 -5.06
CA ARG A 70 -3.30 12.03 -5.03
C ARG A 70 -4.83 12.08 -5.07
N HIS A 71 -5.49 11.05 -5.60
CA HIS A 71 -6.95 11.00 -5.71
C HIS A 71 -7.63 10.43 -4.47
N TRP A 72 -6.86 9.89 -3.52
CA TRP A 72 -7.41 9.47 -2.23
C TRP A 72 -7.70 10.69 -1.35
N ASP A 73 -8.94 10.77 -0.86
CA ASP A 73 -9.35 11.69 0.20
C ASP A 73 -9.43 10.94 1.54
N ALA A 74 -8.43 11.18 2.40
CA ALA A 74 -8.32 10.56 3.71
C ALA A 74 -9.40 11.04 4.71
N THR A 75 -10.16 12.08 4.39
CA THR A 75 -11.28 12.56 5.22
C THR A 75 -12.61 11.91 4.85
N ALA A 76 -12.70 11.34 3.65
CA ALA A 76 -13.92 10.74 3.13
C ALA A 76 -13.96 9.21 3.32
N VAL A 77 -12.85 8.53 3.02
CA VAL A 77 -12.77 7.06 3.07
C VAL A 77 -11.41 6.59 3.60
N THR A 78 -11.37 5.39 4.16
CA THR A 78 -10.11 4.74 4.51
C THR A 78 -9.31 4.36 3.25
N ALA A 79 -8.01 4.14 3.41
CA ALA A 79 -7.15 3.76 2.28
C ALA A 79 -7.50 2.37 1.72
N VAL A 80 -8.01 1.46 2.56
CA VAL A 80 -8.45 0.12 2.11
C VAL A 80 -9.73 0.24 1.29
N GLU A 81 -10.72 0.98 1.76
CA GLU A 81 -11.95 1.26 1.00
C GLU A 81 -11.63 1.96 -0.32
N TYR A 82 -10.70 2.93 -0.32
CA TYR A 82 -10.25 3.53 -1.57
C TYR A 82 -9.58 2.51 -2.49
N ALA A 83 -8.71 1.64 -1.98
CA ALA A 83 -8.07 0.58 -2.76
C ALA A 83 -9.10 -0.39 -3.37
N GLU A 84 -10.18 -0.71 -2.66
CA GLU A 84 -11.29 -1.54 -3.16
C GLU A 84 -12.04 -0.88 -4.33
N THR A 85 -12.07 0.46 -4.40
CA THR A 85 -12.70 1.17 -5.54
C THR A 85 -11.82 1.28 -6.77
N LEU A 86 -10.52 0.96 -6.66
CA LEU A 86 -9.60 1.06 -7.79
C LEU A 86 -9.85 -0.05 -8.81
N PRO A 87 -9.74 0.25 -10.12
CA PRO A 87 -9.66 -0.79 -11.13
C PRO A 87 -8.49 -1.74 -10.85
N GLU A 88 -8.66 -3.03 -11.12
CA GLU A 88 -7.62 -4.04 -10.87
C GLU A 88 -6.28 -3.70 -11.56
N SER A 89 -6.34 -3.15 -12.77
CA SER A 89 -5.16 -2.68 -13.50
C SER A 89 -4.43 -1.52 -12.80
N ALA A 90 -5.15 -0.68 -12.07
CA ALA A 90 -4.56 0.38 -11.27
C ALA A 90 -3.89 -0.17 -10.00
N LEU A 91 -4.51 -1.15 -9.34
CA LEU A 91 -3.90 -1.88 -8.22
C LEU A 91 -2.61 -2.58 -8.64
N ASP A 92 -2.62 -3.30 -9.76
CA ASP A 92 -1.43 -3.96 -10.30
C ASP A 92 -0.32 -2.98 -10.65
N ARG A 93 -0.69 -1.87 -11.29
CA ARG A 93 0.27 -0.81 -11.62
C ARG A 93 0.87 -0.21 -10.36
N LEU A 94 0.07 0.05 -9.32
CA LEU A 94 0.52 0.57 -8.03
C LEU A 94 1.51 -0.39 -7.37
N LEU A 95 1.13 -1.66 -7.21
CA LEU A 95 1.93 -2.66 -6.50
C LEU A 95 3.22 -2.98 -7.26
N ARG A 96 3.19 -2.99 -8.59
CA ARG A 96 4.40 -3.16 -9.42
C ARG A 96 5.35 -1.97 -9.30
N ALA A 97 4.82 -0.75 -9.20
CA ALA A 97 5.61 0.48 -9.08
C ALA A 97 6.18 0.69 -7.67
N ALA A 98 5.53 0.14 -6.63
CA ALA A 98 5.88 0.41 -5.23
C ALA A 98 7.35 0.12 -4.85
N PRO A 99 7.99 -0.99 -5.29
CA PRO A 99 9.39 -1.25 -4.96
C PRO A 99 10.35 -0.19 -5.54
N ALA A 100 10.16 0.19 -6.81
CA ALA A 100 11.00 1.20 -7.45
C ALA A 100 10.76 2.59 -6.86
N TRP A 101 9.51 2.93 -6.56
CA TRP A 101 9.15 4.14 -5.82
C TRP A 101 9.87 4.22 -4.47
N ALA A 102 9.84 3.14 -3.67
CA ALA A 102 10.55 3.09 -2.38
C ALA A 102 12.07 3.21 -2.54
N ALA A 103 12.66 2.55 -3.54
CA ALA A 103 14.09 2.65 -3.84
C ALA A 103 14.51 4.07 -4.24
N ALA A 104 13.67 4.78 -4.99
CA ALA A 104 13.92 6.17 -5.39
C ALA A 104 14.00 7.12 -4.18
N PHE A 105 13.22 6.86 -3.12
CA PHE A 105 13.36 7.58 -1.85
C PHE A 105 14.68 7.27 -1.16
N ALA A 106 15.08 6.00 -1.06
CA ALA A 106 16.35 5.61 -0.44
C ALA A 106 17.58 6.19 -1.18
N GLY A 107 17.53 6.26 -2.51
CA GLY A 107 18.56 6.92 -3.32
C GLY A 107 18.60 8.44 -3.14
N SER A 108 17.46 9.06 -2.80
CA SER A 108 17.34 10.51 -2.55
C SER A 108 17.75 10.91 -1.12
N THR A 109 17.75 9.97 -0.18
CA THR A 109 18.22 10.16 1.22
C THR A 109 19.64 9.67 1.47
N ALA A 110 20.40 9.30 0.43
CA ALA A 110 21.83 9.01 0.58
C ALA A 110 22.51 10.15 1.36
N PRO A 111 23.20 9.85 2.47
CA PRO A 111 23.72 10.88 3.36
C PRO A 111 24.66 11.77 2.56
N HIS A 112 24.44 13.10 2.65
CA HIS A 112 25.54 14.03 2.44
C HIS A 112 26.65 13.53 3.35
N ARG A 113 27.74 13.00 2.77
CA ARG A 113 28.94 12.73 3.56
C ARG A 113 29.28 14.06 4.20
N LEU A 114 29.09 14.16 5.52
CA LEU A 114 29.75 15.18 6.30
C LEU A 114 31.23 14.87 6.14
N ALA A 115 31.86 15.54 5.18
CA ALA A 115 33.29 15.59 5.07
C ALA A 115 33.80 16.20 6.38
N ALA A 116 34.40 15.34 7.20
CA ALA A 116 35.29 15.69 8.28
C ALA A 116 36.72 15.43 7.80
#